data_AF-A0A3B8U7M8-F1
#
_entry.id   AF-A0A3B8U7M8-F1
#
_cell.length_a   1.000
_cell.length_b   1.000
_cell.length_c   1.000
_cell.angle_alpha   90.00
_cell.angle_beta   90.00
_cell.angle_gamma   90.00
#
_symmetry.space_group_name_H-M   'P 1'
#
loop_
_entity.id
_entity.type
_entity.pdbx_description
1 polymer ?
#
loop_
_entity_poly.entity_id
_entity_poly.type
_entity_poly.pdbx_seq_one_letter_code
_entity_poly.pdbx_strand_id
1 'polypeptide(L)'
;MNFNRFTFTFCFFAFSLFAFEPLIILIGPPGSGKGTCSQHLKERYGYQHVSIGDLLRKEVAMQTELGCQIEEIVKRGDFIDSKIVHLLLAHIVTNPEVGKHPLILDGFTRNPDDVPFMRDLFKAMRLMPRTFILYLEAPDATCLERVAYRSVCAHCGHVYHEIWAKPSNAGHCDLCGSRTQTRINDTKEVILKRLHHHRNCIESYYQEALAEFPSILLDTSGSLEECLDFYDQLALIAASSKIDSSEFTEKINAQIRKTESLDQLN
;
A
#
# COMPACT_ATOMS: atom_id res chain seq x y z
N MET A 1 6.75 -38.82 20.47
CA MET A 1 6.12 -38.22 19.28
C MET A 1 4.62 -38.21 19.48
N ASN A 2 4.04 -37.03 19.69
CA ASN A 2 2.62 -36.72 19.49
C ASN A 2 2.49 -35.20 19.55
N PHE A 3 2.46 -34.58 18.37
CA PHE A 3 2.07 -33.20 18.17
C PHE A 3 0.55 -33.12 18.40
N ASN A 4 0.12 -32.44 19.45
CA ASN A 4 -1.30 -32.20 19.66
C ASN A 4 -1.55 -30.77 20.15
N ARG A 5 -2.29 -30.03 19.32
CA ARG A 5 -3.19 -28.92 19.66
C ARG A 5 -2.60 -27.76 20.47
N PHE A 6 -2.10 -26.76 19.74
CA PHE A 6 -2.18 -25.37 20.22
C PHE A 6 -3.66 -24.94 20.19
N THR A 7 -4.32 -25.05 21.34
CA THR A 7 -5.63 -24.45 21.58
C THR A 7 -5.48 -22.92 21.61
N PHE A 8 -5.88 -22.29 20.51
CA PHE A 8 -6.19 -20.86 20.43
C PHE A 8 -7.44 -20.59 21.27
N THR A 9 -7.29 -20.44 22.59
CA THR A 9 -8.40 -20.05 23.46
C THR A 9 -7.87 -19.14 24.55
N PHE A 10 -7.63 -17.86 24.26
CA PHE A 10 -7.67 -16.80 25.27
C PHE A 10 -7.89 -15.43 24.60
N CYS A 11 -8.89 -14.69 25.11
CA CYS A 11 -9.37 -13.35 24.73
C CYS A 11 -10.17 -13.19 23.42
N PHE A 12 -11.41 -13.71 23.40
CA PHE A 12 -12.44 -13.34 22.42
C PHE A 12 -13.57 -12.47 23.01
N PHE A 13 -13.43 -11.97 24.25
CA PHE A 13 -14.47 -11.19 24.91
C PHE A 13 -14.06 -9.73 25.08
N ALA A 14 -14.93 -8.84 24.58
CA ALA A 14 -14.90 -7.37 24.62
C ALA A 14 -14.37 -6.60 23.38
N PHE A 15 -14.57 -7.07 22.14
CA PHE A 15 -14.70 -6.14 21.00
C PHE A 15 -16.15 -5.64 20.92
N SER A 16 -16.47 -4.74 21.86
CA SER A 16 -17.70 -3.95 21.87
C SER A 16 -17.59 -2.82 20.83
N LEU A 17 -18.47 -2.81 19.82
CA LEU A 17 -18.97 -1.62 19.11
C LEU A 17 -17.94 -0.57 18.61
N PHE A 18 -16.73 -0.97 18.23
CA PHE A 18 -15.88 -0.06 17.43
C PHE A 18 -16.38 -0.07 15.99
N ALA A 19 -16.82 1.09 15.50
CA ALA A 19 -16.94 1.31 14.07
C ALA A 19 -15.54 1.11 13.48
N PHE A 20 -15.37 0.11 12.62
CA PHE A 20 -14.05 -0.21 12.09
C PHE A 20 -13.59 0.90 11.15
N GLU A 21 -12.38 1.38 11.38
CA GLU A 21 -11.73 2.34 10.50
C GLU A 21 -11.38 1.68 9.15
N PRO A 22 -11.31 2.46 8.06
CA PRO A 22 -11.08 1.91 6.73
C PRO A 22 -9.67 1.30 6.60
N LEU A 23 -9.60 0.14 5.96
CA LEU A 23 -8.36 -0.53 5.55
C LEU A 23 -8.25 -0.47 4.02
N ILE A 24 -7.25 0.26 3.54
CA ILE A 24 -6.96 0.39 2.11
C ILE A 24 -5.83 -0.57 1.75
N ILE A 25 -6.10 -1.49 0.84
CA ILE A 25 -5.06 -2.29 0.18
C ILE A 25 -4.61 -1.49 -1.04
N LEU A 26 -3.36 -1.01 -1.04
CA LEU A 26 -2.85 -0.13 -2.08
C LEU A 26 -2.06 -0.93 -3.13
N ILE A 27 -2.54 -0.90 -4.38
CA ILE A 27 -2.01 -1.69 -5.49
C ILE A 27 -1.61 -0.78 -6.65
N GLY A 28 -0.61 -1.20 -7.44
CA GLY A 28 -0.24 -0.53 -8.70
C GLY A 28 1.24 -0.71 -9.08
N PRO A 29 1.65 -0.32 -10.30
CA PRO A 29 3.01 -0.51 -10.80
C PRO A 29 4.05 0.33 -10.02
N PRO A 30 5.34 -0.03 -10.05
CA PRO A 30 6.39 0.86 -9.54
C PRO A 30 6.33 2.22 -10.27
N GLY A 31 6.27 3.33 -9.53
CA GLY A 31 6.15 4.67 -10.12
C GLY A 31 4.71 5.19 -10.22
N SER A 32 3.69 4.39 -9.88
CA SER A 32 2.28 4.82 -9.89
C SER A 32 1.87 5.80 -8.77
N GLY A 33 2.80 6.28 -7.95
CA GLY A 33 2.48 7.23 -6.87
C GLY A 33 1.98 6.62 -5.55
N LYS A 34 2.04 5.29 -5.36
CA LYS A 34 1.63 4.63 -4.10
C LYS A 34 2.22 5.28 -2.84
N GLY A 35 3.53 5.54 -2.84
CA GLY A 35 4.19 6.18 -1.71
C GLY A 35 3.63 7.58 -1.42
N THR A 36 3.34 8.35 -2.47
CA THR A 36 2.70 9.67 -2.38
C THR A 36 1.29 9.55 -1.77
N CYS A 37 0.46 8.62 -2.25
CA CYS A 37 -0.86 8.34 -1.70
C CYS A 37 -0.80 7.98 -0.21
N SER A 38 0.04 7.00 0.15
CA SER A 38 0.21 6.56 1.55
C SER A 38 0.66 7.69 2.45
N GLN A 39 1.60 8.51 1.99
CA GLN A 39 2.15 9.61 2.77
C GLN A 39 1.12 10.73 2.96
N HIS A 40 0.40 11.11 1.91
CA HIS A 40 -0.64 12.13 1.97
C HIS A 40 -1.76 11.75 2.95
N LEU A 41 -2.28 10.53 2.83
CA LEU A 41 -3.31 10.01 3.73
C LEU A 41 -2.82 9.88 5.17
N LYS A 42 -1.56 9.51 5.38
CA LYS A 42 -0.94 9.48 6.71
C LYS A 42 -0.83 10.87 7.33
N GLU A 43 -0.28 11.83 6.59
CA GLU A 43 0.03 13.17 7.12
C GLU A 43 -1.23 14.01 7.35
N ARG A 44 -2.21 13.93 6.44
CA ARG A 44 -3.42 14.77 6.48
C ARG A 44 -4.60 14.14 7.21
N TYR A 45 -4.69 12.81 7.20
CA TYR A 45 -5.84 12.07 7.75
C TYR A 45 -5.48 11.02 8.81
N GLY A 46 -4.21 10.92 9.19
CA GLY A 46 -3.77 10.05 10.29
C GLY A 46 -3.84 8.55 9.98
N TYR A 47 -3.84 8.17 8.69
CA TYR A 47 -3.77 6.76 8.32
C TYR A 47 -2.47 6.14 8.80
N GLN A 48 -2.55 4.97 9.44
CA GLN A 48 -1.40 4.12 9.69
C GLN A 48 -0.92 3.53 8.36
N HIS A 49 0.38 3.59 8.09
CA HIS A 49 0.96 3.04 6.87
C HIS A 49 1.80 1.80 7.20
N VAL A 50 1.40 0.66 6.65
CA VAL A 50 2.09 -0.62 6.75
C VAL A 50 2.61 -0.97 5.37
N SER A 51 3.92 -0.82 5.17
CA SER A 51 4.59 -1.25 3.94
C SER A 51 5.31 -2.58 4.17
N ILE A 52 5.00 -3.61 3.37
CA ILE A 52 5.71 -4.91 3.44
C ILE A 52 7.21 -4.71 3.24
N GLY A 53 7.59 -3.80 2.34
CA GLY A 53 8.99 -3.48 2.10
C GLY A 53 9.69 -2.88 3.33
N ASP A 54 9.00 -2.04 4.09
CA ASP A 54 9.54 -1.48 5.34
C ASP A 54 9.61 -2.52 6.46
N LEU A 55 8.61 -3.41 6.55
CA LEU A 55 8.63 -4.52 7.51
C LEU A 55 9.84 -5.43 7.27
N LEU A 56 10.09 -5.82 6.02
CA LEU A 56 11.26 -6.62 5.66
C LEU A 56 12.57 -5.89 5.97
N ARG A 57 12.66 -4.58 5.67
CA ARG A 57 13.85 -3.78 6.02
C ARG A 57 14.08 -3.67 7.52
N LYS A 58 13.02 -3.53 8.31
CA LYS A 58 13.10 -3.53 9.77
C LYS A 58 13.60 -4.87 10.29
N GLU A 59 13.09 -5.98 9.76
CA GLU A 59 13.53 -7.32 10.13
C GLU A 59 15.02 -7.55 9.80
N VAL A 60 15.47 -7.12 8.62
CA VAL A 60 16.89 -7.13 8.23
C VAL A 60 17.74 -6.31 9.24
N ALA A 61 17.26 -5.14 9.64
CA ALA A 61 17.99 -4.27 10.57
C ALA A 61 18.12 -4.86 11.98
N MET A 62 17.28 -5.82 12.37
CA MET A 62 17.41 -6.53 13.66
C MET A 62 18.59 -7.52 13.68
N GLN A 63 19.18 -7.83 12.52
CA GLN A 63 20.33 -8.75 12.40
C GLN A 63 20.07 -10.13 13.03
N THR A 64 18.82 -10.58 13.03
CA THR A 64 18.42 -11.94 13.41
C THR A 64 18.78 -12.91 12.29
N GLU A 65 18.74 -14.22 12.55
CA GLU A 65 18.94 -15.24 11.51
C GLU A 65 17.95 -15.05 10.34
N LEU A 66 16.68 -14.78 10.66
CA LEU A 66 15.64 -14.46 9.67
C LEU A 66 15.97 -13.17 8.91
N GLY A 67 16.40 -12.12 9.60
CA GLY A 67 16.81 -10.85 8.99
C GLY A 67 17.95 -11.02 7.99
N CYS A 68 18.98 -11.80 8.32
CA CYS A 68 20.09 -12.10 7.42
C CYS A 68 19.64 -12.86 6.16
N GLN A 69 18.76 -13.87 6.32
CA GLN A 69 18.19 -14.61 5.19
C GLN A 69 17.37 -13.69 4.26
N ILE A 70 16.53 -12.82 4.83
CA ILE A 70 15.78 -11.83 4.07
C ILE A 70 16.73 -10.89 3.31
N GLU A 71 17.81 -10.45 3.95
CA GLU A 71 18.78 -9.54 3.34
C GLU A 71 19.43 -10.16 2.09
N GLU A 72 19.86 -11.42 2.16
CA GLU A 72 20.47 -12.13 1.02
C GLU A 72 19.50 -12.25 -0.16
N ILE A 73 18.24 -12.62 0.08
CA ILE A 73 17.21 -12.77 -0.96
C ILE A 73 16.94 -11.42 -1.63
N VAL A 74 16.76 -10.36 -0.83
CA VAL A 74 16.50 -9.00 -1.33
C VAL A 74 17.68 -8.47 -2.14
N LYS A 75 18.93 -8.72 -1.71
CA LYS A 75 20.15 -8.31 -2.43
C LYS A 75 20.26 -8.97 -3.80
N ARG A 76 19.79 -10.22 -3.96
CA ARG A 76 19.71 -10.91 -5.26
C ARG A 76 18.57 -10.41 -6.14
N GLY A 77 17.65 -9.63 -5.58
CA GLY A 77 16.44 -9.16 -6.27
C GLY A 77 15.36 -10.24 -6.39
N ASP A 78 15.48 -11.31 -5.61
CA ASP A 78 14.51 -12.40 -5.51
C ASP A 78 13.32 -11.98 -4.61
N PHE A 79 12.23 -12.74 -4.70
CA PHE A 79 11.06 -12.52 -3.86
C PHE A 79 11.16 -13.31 -2.55
N ILE A 80 10.75 -12.67 -1.45
CA ILE A 80 10.61 -13.31 -0.14
C ILE A 80 9.43 -14.27 -0.17
N ASP A 81 9.58 -15.43 0.47
CA ASP A 81 8.50 -16.41 0.63
C ASP A 81 7.27 -15.77 1.28
N SER A 82 6.10 -15.97 0.66
CA SER A 82 4.81 -15.49 1.15
C SER A 82 4.55 -15.84 2.61
N LYS A 83 5.00 -17.00 3.10
CA LYS A 83 4.83 -17.40 4.51
C LYS A 83 5.48 -16.42 5.48
N ILE A 84 6.66 -15.89 5.14
CA ILE A 84 7.35 -14.90 5.97
C ILE A 84 6.52 -13.60 5.99
N VAL A 85 6.04 -13.17 4.82
CA VAL A 85 5.20 -11.98 4.69
C VAL A 85 3.89 -12.13 5.48
N HIS A 86 3.25 -13.29 5.41
CA HIS A 86 2.02 -13.62 6.13
C HIS A 86 2.20 -13.54 7.64
N LEU A 87 3.30 -14.09 8.17
CA LEU A 87 3.63 -14.02 9.58
C LEU A 87 3.85 -12.58 10.06
N LEU A 88 4.62 -11.78 9.31
CA LEU A 88 4.85 -10.38 9.63
C LEU A 88 3.54 -9.57 9.59
N LEU A 89 2.69 -9.80 8.59
CA LEU A 89 1.40 -9.13 8.48
C LEU A 89 0.46 -9.50 9.63
N ALA A 90 0.36 -10.80 9.95
CA ALA A 90 -0.45 -11.28 11.07
C ALA A 90 -0.03 -10.60 12.39
N HIS A 91 1.28 -10.49 12.65
CA HIS A 91 1.78 -9.82 13.85
C HIS A 91 1.36 -8.34 13.92
N ILE A 92 1.36 -7.63 12.79
CA ILE A 92 0.93 -6.23 12.74
C ILE A 92 -0.58 -6.11 12.94
N VAL A 93 -1.38 -6.83 12.16
CA VAL A 93 -2.85 -6.61 12.17
C VAL A 93 -3.53 -7.15 13.43
N THR A 94 -2.89 -8.08 14.13
CA THR A 94 -3.38 -8.58 15.43
C THR A 94 -3.02 -7.67 16.60
N ASN A 95 -2.22 -6.62 16.37
CA ASN A 95 -1.95 -5.61 17.38
C ASN A 95 -3.27 -4.90 17.76
N PRO A 96 -3.63 -4.80 19.06
CA PRO A 96 -4.86 -4.15 19.50
C PRO A 96 -5.02 -2.68 19.09
N GLU A 97 -3.93 -2.01 18.72
CA GLU A 97 -3.96 -0.64 18.20
C GLU A 97 -4.36 -0.56 16.72
N VAL A 98 -4.25 -1.67 15.97
CA VAL A 98 -4.69 -1.73 14.57
C VAL A 98 -6.22 -1.83 14.51
N GLY A 99 -6.82 -0.99 13.67
CA GLY A 99 -8.28 -0.86 13.53
C GLY A 99 -8.90 0.27 14.37
N LYS A 100 -8.12 0.91 15.27
CA LYS A 100 -8.51 2.18 15.92
C LYS A 100 -8.27 3.41 15.05
N HIS A 101 -7.42 3.26 14.03
CA HIS A 101 -7.10 4.27 13.04
C HIS A 101 -7.26 3.68 11.64
N PRO A 102 -7.56 4.52 10.64
CA PRO A 102 -7.50 4.11 9.24
C PRO A 102 -6.14 3.49 8.90
N LEU A 103 -6.12 2.48 8.05
CA LEU A 103 -4.93 1.71 7.72
C LEU A 103 -4.71 1.68 6.21
N ILE A 104 -3.45 1.77 5.79
CA ILE A 104 -3.01 1.54 4.41
C ILE A 104 -1.99 0.41 4.42
N LEU A 105 -2.27 -0.62 3.63
CA LEU A 105 -1.36 -1.71 3.36
C LEU A 105 -0.73 -1.52 1.97
N ASP A 106 0.54 -1.16 1.92
CA ASP A 106 1.32 -0.93 0.68
C ASP A 106 2.27 -2.10 0.38
N GLY A 107 2.22 -2.61 -0.85
CA GLY A 107 3.19 -3.57 -1.36
C GLY A 107 2.76 -5.03 -1.29
N PHE A 108 1.46 -5.30 -1.44
CA PHE A 108 0.80 -6.60 -1.40
C PHE A 108 -0.06 -6.76 -2.68
N THR A 109 -0.31 -7.88 -3.35
CA THR A 109 0.09 -9.30 -3.36
C THR A 109 1.26 -9.53 -4.34
N ARG A 110 2.07 -10.57 -4.13
CA ARG A 110 3.07 -11.02 -5.14
C ARG A 110 2.96 -12.51 -5.48
N ASN A 111 2.05 -13.19 -4.81
CA ASN A 111 1.72 -14.59 -4.98
C ASN A 111 0.18 -14.74 -4.90
N PRO A 112 -0.45 -15.58 -5.72
CA PRO A 112 -1.88 -15.86 -5.61
C PRO A 112 -2.29 -16.34 -4.21
N ASP A 113 -1.43 -17.10 -3.51
CA ASP A 113 -1.70 -17.60 -2.15
C ASP A 113 -1.83 -16.49 -1.09
N ASP A 114 -1.42 -15.26 -1.42
CA ASP A 114 -1.54 -14.08 -0.56
C ASP A 114 -3.00 -13.63 -0.40
N VAL A 115 -3.81 -13.74 -1.45
CA VAL A 115 -5.21 -13.32 -1.49
C VAL A 115 -6.07 -14.11 -0.49
N PRO A 116 -6.12 -15.46 -0.52
CA PRO A 116 -6.93 -16.22 0.41
C PRO A 116 -6.48 -16.03 1.85
N PHE A 117 -5.16 -15.94 2.10
CA PHE A 117 -4.63 -15.67 3.43
C PHE A 117 -5.16 -14.34 3.99
N MET A 118 -5.09 -13.24 3.23
CA MET A 118 -5.58 -11.95 3.71
C MET A 118 -7.06 -11.93 3.95
N ARG A 119 -7.84 -12.49 3.03
CA ARG A 119 -9.28 -12.57 3.17
C ARG A 119 -9.64 -13.25 4.49
N ASP A 120 -8.98 -14.36 4.80
CA ASP A 120 -9.27 -15.13 6.01
C ASP A 120 -8.77 -14.42 7.27
N LEU A 121 -7.60 -13.78 7.21
CA LEU A 121 -7.07 -12.95 8.30
C LEU A 121 -7.97 -11.74 8.60
N PHE A 122 -8.35 -10.98 7.58
CA PHE A 122 -9.20 -9.79 7.73
C PHE A 122 -10.63 -10.17 8.15
N LYS A 123 -11.15 -11.34 7.74
CA LYS A 123 -12.39 -11.89 8.26
C LYS A 123 -12.27 -12.21 9.75
N ALA A 124 -11.21 -12.91 10.16
CA ALA A 124 -10.96 -13.26 11.56
C ALA A 124 -10.84 -12.02 12.45
N MET A 125 -10.19 -10.96 11.93
CA MET A 125 -10.03 -9.67 12.61
C MET A 125 -11.23 -8.73 12.46
N ARG A 126 -12.30 -9.14 11.76
CA ARG A 126 -13.50 -8.34 11.47
C ARG A 126 -13.24 -7.01 10.75
N LEU A 127 -12.17 -6.96 9.96
CA LEU A 127 -11.77 -5.78 9.17
C LEU A 127 -12.48 -5.71 7.82
N MET A 128 -12.94 -6.86 7.29
CA MET A 128 -13.58 -6.96 5.97
C MET A 128 -14.64 -5.89 5.66
N PRO A 129 -15.55 -5.51 6.57
CA PRO A 129 -16.60 -4.56 6.24
C PRO A 129 -16.08 -3.19 5.81
N ARG A 130 -14.82 -2.88 6.08
CA ARG A 130 -14.20 -1.57 5.82
C ARG A 130 -12.89 -1.72 5.05
N THR A 131 -12.68 -2.88 4.43
CA THR A 131 -11.52 -3.18 3.59
C THR A 131 -11.87 -3.01 2.11
N PHE A 132 -11.05 -2.24 1.38
CA PHE A 132 -11.15 -2.15 -0.07
C PHE A 132 -9.78 -1.97 -0.72
N ILE A 133 -9.70 -2.27 -2.02
CA ILE A 133 -8.50 -2.05 -2.84
C ILE A 133 -8.58 -0.66 -3.46
N LEU A 134 -7.48 0.10 -3.39
CA LEU A 134 -7.23 1.25 -4.23
C LEU A 134 -6.12 0.86 -5.23
N TYR A 135 -6.51 0.68 -6.50
CA TYR A 135 -5.58 0.38 -7.57
C TYR A 135 -5.18 1.68 -8.27
N LEU A 136 -3.90 2.04 -8.17
CA LEU A 136 -3.32 3.19 -8.85
C LEU A 136 -2.76 2.75 -10.20
N GLU A 137 -3.50 3.03 -11.26
CA GLU A 137 -3.07 2.78 -12.63
C GLU A 137 -2.22 3.92 -13.16
N ALA A 138 -1.20 3.59 -13.94
CA ALA A 138 -0.42 4.56 -14.70
C ALA A 138 0.26 3.84 -15.88
N PRO A 139 0.42 4.51 -17.03
CA PRO A 139 1.22 4.00 -18.14
C PRO A 139 2.68 3.77 -17.75
N ASP A 140 3.34 2.80 -18.37
CA ASP A 140 4.75 2.48 -18.11
C ASP A 140 5.67 3.67 -18.40
N ALA A 141 5.37 4.47 -19.42
CA ALA A 141 6.11 5.69 -19.75
C ALA A 141 6.08 6.71 -18.59
N THR A 142 4.88 6.98 -18.05
CA THR A 142 4.69 7.84 -16.88
C THR A 142 5.41 7.29 -15.65
N CYS A 143 5.33 5.97 -15.42
CA CYS A 143 6.03 5.32 -14.33
C CYS A 143 7.55 5.47 -14.42
N LEU A 144 8.12 5.30 -15.62
CA LEU A 144 9.56 5.44 -15.87
C LEU A 144 10.03 6.87 -15.63
N GLU A 145 9.29 7.86 -16.15
CA GLU A 145 9.60 9.28 -15.93
C GLU A 145 9.58 9.61 -14.44
N ARG A 146 8.52 9.23 -13.74
CA ARG A 146 8.37 9.49 -12.30
C ARG A 146 9.50 8.91 -11.47
N VAL A 147 9.97 7.71 -11.82
CA VAL A 147 11.08 7.08 -11.11
C VAL A 147 12.43 7.72 -11.48
N ALA A 148 12.62 8.14 -12.74
CA ALA A 148 13.85 8.77 -13.20
C ALA A 148 14.17 10.07 -12.44
N TYR A 149 13.14 10.83 -12.06
CA TYR A 149 13.28 12.08 -11.30
C TYR A 149 12.92 11.92 -9.82
N ARG A 150 12.87 10.70 -9.30
CA ARG A 150 12.58 10.45 -7.89
C ARG A 150 13.84 10.60 -7.05
N SER A 151 13.73 11.38 -5.98
CA SER A 151 14.68 11.34 -4.87
C SER A 151 13.98 10.94 -3.58
N VAL A 152 14.73 10.35 -2.66
CA VAL A 152 14.22 9.84 -1.39
C VAL A 152 15.13 10.31 -0.26
N CYS A 153 14.57 10.74 0.87
CA CYS A 153 15.35 11.03 2.05
C CYS A 153 16.05 9.75 2.55
N ALA A 154 17.37 9.82 2.75
CA ALA A 154 18.17 8.68 3.22
C ALA A 154 17.81 8.23 4.65
N HIS A 155 17.16 9.08 5.45
CA HIS A 155 16.82 8.80 6.84
C HIS A 155 15.34 8.42 7.02
N CYS A 156 14.40 9.32 6.68
CA CYS A 156 12.98 9.10 6.95
C CYS A 156 12.20 8.46 5.78
N GLY A 157 12.83 8.31 4.61
CA GLY A 157 12.20 7.69 3.44
C GLY A 157 11.18 8.55 2.70
N HIS A 158 11.00 9.83 3.09
CA HIS A 158 10.13 10.77 2.38
C HIS A 158 10.53 10.89 0.90
N VAL A 159 9.53 10.90 0.01
CA VAL A 159 9.73 10.85 -1.44
C VAL A 159 9.53 12.23 -2.05
N TYR A 160 10.46 12.65 -2.88
CA TYR A 160 10.41 13.88 -3.66
C TYR A 160 10.45 13.56 -5.16
N HIS A 161 10.00 14.52 -5.96
CA HIS A 161 10.15 14.51 -7.41
C HIS A 161 10.83 15.79 -7.87
N GLU A 162 11.93 15.67 -8.62
CA GLU A 162 12.81 16.79 -8.97
C GLU A 162 12.17 17.87 -9.85
N ILE A 163 10.94 17.67 -10.33
CA ILE A 163 10.22 18.64 -11.18
C ILE A 163 9.13 19.35 -10.38
N TRP A 164 8.19 18.59 -9.82
CA TRP A 164 6.91 19.10 -9.29
C TRP A 164 6.70 18.87 -7.78
N ALA A 165 7.60 18.15 -7.10
CA ALA A 165 7.57 17.97 -5.65
C ALA A 165 9.01 18.05 -5.12
N LYS A 166 9.65 19.22 -5.34
CA LYS A 166 11.03 19.47 -4.94
C LYS A 166 11.12 19.74 -3.44
N PRO A 167 12.20 19.33 -2.76
CA PRO A 167 12.46 19.83 -1.43
C PRO A 167 12.70 21.35 -1.47
N SER A 168 12.31 22.04 -0.41
CA SER A 168 12.51 23.48 -0.24
C SER A 168 13.99 23.84 -0.25
N ASN A 169 14.82 22.98 0.34
CA ASN A 169 16.28 23.06 0.25
C ASN A 169 16.82 21.90 -0.60
N ALA A 170 17.43 22.23 -1.74
CA ALA A 170 17.96 21.23 -2.66
C ALA A 170 18.90 20.24 -1.96
N GLY A 171 18.68 18.94 -2.20
CA GLY A 171 19.46 17.86 -1.61
C GLY A 171 19.16 17.55 -0.14
N HIS A 172 18.20 18.22 0.49
CA HIS A 172 17.86 18.04 1.91
C HIS A 172 16.36 17.81 2.10
N CYS A 173 16.01 16.94 3.03
CA CYS A 173 14.62 16.63 3.34
C CYS A 173 14.01 17.73 4.21
N ASP A 174 12.86 18.23 3.79
CA ASP A 174 12.09 19.26 4.51
C ASP A 174 11.57 18.78 5.87
N LEU A 175 11.41 17.46 6.06
CA LEU A 175 10.90 16.89 7.33
C LEU A 175 11.97 16.67 8.40
N CYS A 176 13.19 16.28 8.01
CA CYS A 176 14.22 15.87 8.96
C CYS A 176 15.62 16.45 8.69
N GLY A 177 15.77 17.28 7.65
CA GLY A 177 17.04 17.90 7.27
C GLY A 177 18.11 16.96 6.69
N SER A 178 17.87 15.64 6.68
CA SER A 178 18.81 14.66 6.14
C SER A 178 18.92 14.73 4.62
N ARG A 179 20.03 14.24 4.06
CA ARG A 179 20.26 14.25 2.61
C ARG A 179 19.20 13.46 1.84
N THR A 180 18.79 14.00 0.69
CA THR A 180 18.04 13.25 -0.32
C THR A 180 19.01 12.57 -1.29
N GLN A 181 18.61 11.42 -1.80
CA GLN A 181 19.40 10.63 -2.73
C GLN A 181 18.50 9.88 -3.71
N THR A 182 19.03 9.53 -4.88
CA THR A 182 18.38 8.56 -5.75
C THR A 182 18.33 7.21 -5.05
N ARG A 183 17.22 6.49 -5.20
CA ARG A 183 17.11 5.15 -4.63
C ARG A 183 18.02 4.20 -5.41
N ILE A 184 18.75 3.34 -4.70
CA ILE A 184 19.75 2.42 -5.29
C ILE A 184 19.25 1.55 -6.46
N ASN A 185 17.94 1.30 -6.53
CA ASN A 185 17.29 0.43 -7.51
C ASN A 185 16.45 1.19 -8.56
N ASP A 186 16.64 2.51 -8.68
CA ASP A 186 15.92 3.36 -9.64
C ASP A 186 16.70 3.53 -10.95
N THR A 187 17.36 2.47 -11.43
CA THR A 187 17.93 2.44 -12.79
C THR A 187 16.85 2.06 -13.80
N LYS A 188 16.97 2.56 -15.03
CA LYS A 188 16.00 2.30 -16.10
C LYS A 188 15.79 0.79 -16.31
N GLU A 189 16.86 0.02 -16.31
CA GLU A 189 16.85 -1.44 -16.52
C GLU A 189 16.09 -2.15 -15.40
N VAL A 190 16.35 -1.78 -14.14
CA VAL A 190 15.68 -2.38 -12.98
C VAL A 190 14.19 -2.03 -12.99
N ILE A 191 13.83 -0.79 -13.33
CA ILE A 191 12.42 -0.37 -13.37
C ILE A 191 11.67 -1.03 -14.52
N LEU A 192 12.26 -1.13 -15.71
CA LEU A 192 11.68 -1.87 -16.83
C LEU A 192 11.44 -3.34 -16.46
N LYS A 193 12.40 -3.99 -15.81
CA LYS A 193 12.24 -5.37 -15.33
C LYS A 193 11.08 -5.48 -14.34
N ARG A 194 10.95 -4.52 -13.41
CA ARG A 194 9.88 -4.49 -12.41
C ARG A 194 8.50 -4.20 -13.02
N LEU A 195 8.43 -3.29 -14.00
CA LEU A 195 7.20 -3.01 -14.75
C LEU A 195 6.79 -4.25 -15.54
N HIS A 196 7.70 -4.86 -16.29
CA HIS A 196 7.44 -6.09 -17.01
C HIS A 196 6.93 -7.21 -16.09
N HIS A 197 7.60 -7.44 -14.96
CA HIS A 197 7.15 -8.43 -13.99
C HIS A 197 5.79 -8.08 -13.37
N HIS A 198 5.55 -6.80 -13.08
CA HIS A 198 4.26 -6.34 -12.57
C HIS A 198 3.13 -6.65 -13.56
N ARG A 199 3.27 -6.26 -14.83
CA ARG A 199 2.26 -6.46 -15.88
C ARG A 199 2.01 -7.93 -16.20
N ASN A 200 3.07 -8.73 -16.28
CA ASN A 200 2.96 -10.11 -16.79
C ASN A 200 2.79 -11.16 -15.71
N CYS A 201 3.10 -10.84 -14.44
CA CYS A 201 3.02 -11.80 -13.35
C CYS A 201 2.11 -11.31 -12.23
N ILE A 202 2.27 -10.06 -11.78
CA ILE A 202 1.56 -9.59 -10.59
C ILE A 202 0.12 -9.18 -10.92
N GLU A 203 -0.12 -8.59 -12.09
CA GLU A 203 -1.44 -8.09 -12.50
C GLU A 203 -2.49 -9.20 -12.58
N SER A 204 -2.11 -10.42 -12.98
CA SER A 204 -3.02 -11.58 -12.93
C SER A 204 -3.45 -11.91 -11.50
N TYR A 205 -2.55 -11.76 -10.52
CA TYR A 205 -2.88 -12.01 -9.11
C TYR A 205 -3.75 -10.90 -8.53
N TYR A 206 -3.64 -9.67 -9.06
CA TYR A 206 -4.52 -8.59 -8.67
C TYR A 206 -5.94 -8.79 -9.17
N GLN A 207 -6.15 -9.42 -10.33
CA GLN A 207 -7.51 -9.76 -10.77
C GLN A 207 -8.23 -10.67 -9.77
N GLU A 208 -7.52 -11.64 -9.18
CA GLU A 208 -8.08 -12.46 -8.09
C GLU A 208 -8.40 -11.62 -6.85
N ALA A 209 -7.52 -10.69 -6.47
CA ALA A 209 -7.77 -9.78 -5.35
C ALA A 209 -8.96 -8.83 -5.63
N LEU A 210 -9.06 -8.28 -6.83
CA LEU A 210 -10.13 -7.38 -7.26
C LEU A 210 -11.50 -8.10 -7.31
N ALA A 211 -11.51 -9.42 -7.48
CA ALA A 211 -12.73 -10.24 -7.40
C ALA A 211 -13.16 -10.54 -5.95
N GLU A 212 -12.22 -10.55 -5.00
CA GLU A 212 -12.46 -10.90 -3.60
C GLU A 212 -12.72 -9.68 -2.71
N PHE A 213 -12.20 -8.51 -3.08
CA PHE A 213 -12.33 -7.27 -2.33
C PHE A 213 -12.99 -6.18 -3.17
N PRO A 214 -13.89 -5.36 -2.58
CA PRO A 214 -14.37 -4.14 -3.23
C PRO A 214 -13.18 -3.28 -3.65
N SER A 215 -13.25 -2.68 -4.84
CA SER A 215 -12.11 -1.99 -5.43
C SER A 215 -12.47 -0.68 -6.12
N ILE A 216 -11.51 0.22 -6.12
CA ILE A 216 -11.53 1.50 -6.82
C ILE A 216 -10.29 1.53 -7.71
N LEU A 217 -10.51 1.72 -9.01
CA LEU A 217 -9.47 1.97 -9.98
C LEU A 217 -9.30 3.47 -10.15
N LEU A 218 -8.09 3.98 -9.97
CA LEU A 218 -7.74 5.38 -10.16
C LEU A 218 -6.64 5.50 -11.21
N ASP A 219 -6.92 6.17 -12.32
CA ASP A 219 -5.86 6.63 -13.21
C ASP A 219 -5.09 7.75 -12.52
N THR A 220 -3.81 7.49 -12.30
CA THR A 220 -2.87 8.44 -11.70
C THR A 220 -1.99 9.10 -12.73
N SER A 221 -2.26 8.97 -14.03
CA SER A 221 -1.46 9.57 -15.11
C SER A 221 -1.59 11.10 -15.18
N GLY A 222 -2.68 11.65 -14.62
CA GLY A 222 -2.94 13.07 -14.49
C GLY A 222 -1.99 13.83 -13.56
N SER A 223 -2.38 15.05 -13.22
CA SER A 223 -1.60 15.94 -12.36
C SER A 223 -1.55 15.44 -10.92
N LEU A 224 -0.53 15.89 -10.17
CA LEU A 224 -0.44 15.59 -8.74
C LEU A 224 -1.65 16.14 -7.98
N GLU A 225 -2.09 17.37 -8.29
CA GLU A 225 -3.19 18.04 -7.62
C GLU A 225 -4.50 17.25 -7.73
N GLU A 226 -4.86 16.79 -8.93
CA GLU A 226 -6.03 15.93 -9.15
C GLU A 226 -5.97 14.64 -8.33
N CYS A 227 -4.79 14.00 -8.24
CA CYS A 227 -4.61 12.81 -7.42
C CYS A 227 -4.79 13.11 -5.93
N LEU A 228 -4.23 14.23 -5.44
CA LEU A 228 -4.34 14.63 -4.03
C LEU A 228 -5.78 15.00 -3.67
N ASP A 229 -6.49 15.71 -4.54
CA ASP A 229 -7.90 16.04 -4.37
C ASP A 229 -8.77 14.78 -4.31
N PHE A 230 -8.48 13.79 -5.14
CA PHE A 230 -9.14 12.49 -5.07
C PHE A 230 -8.89 11.80 -3.71
N TYR A 231 -7.65 11.78 -3.23
CA TYR A 231 -7.32 11.19 -1.93
C TYR A 231 -8.01 11.92 -0.78
N ASP A 232 -8.12 13.24 -0.85
CA ASP A 232 -8.87 14.05 0.11
C ASP A 232 -10.35 13.64 0.15
N GLN A 233 -11.00 13.56 -1.02
CA GLN A 233 -12.39 13.13 -1.13
C GLN A 233 -12.59 11.71 -0.62
N LEU A 234 -11.70 10.78 -0.99
CA LEU A 234 -11.73 9.39 -0.55
C LEU A 234 -11.68 9.31 0.99
N ALA A 235 -10.76 10.03 1.63
CA ALA A 235 -10.63 10.05 3.08
C ALA A 235 -11.85 10.68 3.77
N LEU A 236 -12.38 11.78 3.25
CA LEU A 236 -13.55 12.46 3.80
C LEU A 236 -14.82 11.61 3.71
N ILE A 237 -15.03 10.92 2.59
CA ILE A 237 -16.17 10.02 2.43
C ILE A 237 -15.99 8.82 3.36
N ALA A 238 -14.77 8.26 3.45
CA ALA A 238 -14.50 7.13 4.32
C ALA A 238 -14.76 7.50 5.79
N ALA A 239 -14.38 8.70 6.23
CA ALA A 239 -14.62 9.17 7.61
C ALA A 239 -16.11 9.46 7.91
N SER A 240 -16.84 10.03 6.94
CA SER A 240 -18.25 10.44 7.13
C SER A 240 -19.26 9.30 7.04
N SER A 241 -18.88 8.19 6.41
CA SER A 241 -19.78 7.07 6.15
C SER A 241 -19.39 5.85 6.99
N LYS A 242 -20.21 5.51 8.01
CA LYS A 242 -20.18 4.18 8.67
C LYS A 242 -20.82 3.11 7.78
N ILE A 243 -20.39 3.10 6.53
CA ILE A 243 -20.96 2.32 5.46
C ILE A 243 -19.98 1.21 5.12
N ASP A 244 -20.53 0.04 4.77
CA ASP A 244 -19.73 -1.11 4.35
C ASP A 244 -18.94 -0.79 3.07
N SER A 245 -17.77 -1.41 2.94
CA SER A 245 -16.82 -1.28 1.84
C SER A 245 -17.46 -1.40 0.46
N SER A 246 -18.46 -2.26 0.28
CA SER A 246 -19.15 -2.42 -1.01
C SER A 246 -19.92 -1.17 -1.40
N GLU A 247 -20.76 -0.63 -0.50
CA GLU A 247 -21.52 0.60 -0.77
C GLU A 247 -20.59 1.83 -0.84
N PHE A 248 -19.49 1.85 -0.06
CA PHE A 248 -18.48 2.90 -0.17
C PHE A 248 -17.84 2.93 -1.55
N THR A 249 -17.36 1.78 -2.05
CA THR A 249 -16.71 1.70 -3.36
C THR A 249 -17.67 2.00 -4.51
N GLU A 250 -18.93 1.57 -4.42
CA GLU A 250 -19.96 1.94 -5.41
C GLU A 250 -20.18 3.46 -5.49
N LYS A 251 -20.23 4.15 -4.33
CA LYS A 251 -20.35 5.61 -4.28
C LYS A 251 -19.17 6.31 -4.93
N ILE A 252 -17.94 5.89 -4.60
CA ILE A 252 -16.73 6.46 -5.20
C ILE A 252 -16.71 6.20 -6.71
N ASN A 253 -16.96 4.96 -7.15
CA ASN A 253 -16.96 4.61 -8.57
C ASN A 253 -18.06 5.37 -9.35
N ALA A 254 -19.22 5.64 -8.74
CA ALA A 254 -20.26 6.47 -9.34
C ALA A 254 -19.83 7.95 -9.47
N GLN A 255 -19.03 8.45 -8.53
CA GLN A 255 -18.49 9.81 -8.58
C GLN A 255 -17.41 9.96 -9.65
N ILE A 256 -16.51 8.97 -9.78
CA ILE A 256 -15.49 8.92 -10.84
C ILE A 256 -16.17 9.01 -12.22
N ARG A 257 -17.14 8.12 -12.51
CA ARG A 257 -17.87 8.09 -13.78
C ARG A 257 -18.56 9.41 -14.12
N LYS A 258 -19.10 10.11 -13.12
CA LYS A 258 -19.75 11.42 -13.34
C LYS A 258 -18.75 12.48 -13.77
N THR A 259 -17.56 12.48 -13.16
CA THR A 259 -16.49 13.44 -13.47
C THR A 259 -15.98 13.22 -14.90
N GLU A 260 -15.68 11.97 -15.27
CA GLU A 260 -15.26 11.61 -16.63
C GLU A 260 -16.30 12.00 -17.71
N SER A 261 -17.59 11.86 -17.40
CA SER A 261 -18.66 12.24 -18.33
C SER A 261 -18.78 13.75 -18.55
N LEU A 262 -18.38 14.58 -17.58
CA LEU A 262 -18.39 16.03 -17.69
C LEU A 262 -17.19 16.54 -18.49
N ASP A 263 -16.03 15.90 -18.35
CA ASP A 263 -14.82 16.25 -19.09
C ASP A 263 -14.92 15.88 -20.59
N GLN A 264 -15.71 14.87 -20.95
CA GLN A 264 -15.98 14.52 -22.36
C GLN A 264 -16.95 15.46 -23.08
N LEU A 265 -17.61 16.38 -22.36
CA LEU A 265 -18.57 17.35 -22.90
C LEU A 265 -17.98 18.75 -23.10
N ASN A 266 -16.75 18.99 -22.63
CA ASN A 266 -16.02 20.25 -22.75
C ASN A 266 -14.85 20.14 -23.73
#